data_AF-A0A183H7P3-F1
#
_entry.id   AF-A0A183H7P3-F1
#
_cell.length_a   1.000
_cell.length_b   1.000
_cell.length_c   1.000
_cell.angle_alpha   90.00
_cell.angle_beta   90.00
_cell.angle_gamma   90.00
#
_symmetry.space_group_name_H-M   'P 1'
#
loop_
_entity.id
_entity.type
_entity.pdbx_description
1 polymer ?
#
loop_
_entity_poly.entity_id
_entity_poly.type
_entity_poly.pdbx_seq_one_letter_code
_entity_poly.pdbx_strand_id
1 'polypeptide(L)'
;MGIFWVKCEAGTYVRTICVHLGLLLGVGGQMQELRRVRSGIFGENDNLMTMHDILDAQYLYDHHNDDSYLRRVIRPLESLLVGHKRIVVKDSAVNAICYGAKILLPGILRFENGIELNEEIVIVTTKGEAICLALALMTTSTMAVTDHGVVAKIKRVIMERDTYARKWCLGPIASKKKAMITQGLLDKYGKPNEKTPSGWRSAYYDLSDTNSNNCKQISLEPKKKDFENQQSEKNERKKMESSDSSTDEESE
;
A
#
# COMPACT_ATOMS: atom_id res chain seq x y z
N MET A 1 -34.58 4.48 37.23
CA MET A 1 -33.60 5.06 36.28
C MET A 1 -32.65 3.96 35.87
N GLY A 2 -32.45 3.72 34.57
CA GLY A 2 -31.57 2.66 34.07
C GLY A 2 -30.39 3.26 33.29
N ILE A 3 -29.19 2.77 33.55
CA ILE A 3 -27.97 3.11 32.81
C ILE A 3 -27.49 1.85 32.14
N PHE A 4 -27.27 1.90 30.84
CA PHE A 4 -26.73 0.76 30.09
C PHE A 4 -25.72 1.26 29.06
N TRP A 5 -24.82 0.35 28.70
CA TRP A 5 -23.85 0.59 27.64
C TRP A 5 -24.25 -0.23 26.42
N VAL A 6 -24.14 0.38 25.24
CA VAL A 6 -24.55 -0.23 23.97
C VAL A 6 -23.47 -0.05 22.91
N LYS A 7 -23.13 -1.15 22.23
CA LYS A 7 -22.36 -1.16 20.97
C LYS A 7 -23.34 -1.38 19.84
N CYS A 8 -23.37 -0.45 18.90
CA CYS A 8 -24.29 -0.49 17.76
C CYS A 8 -23.58 -0.07 16.47
N GLU A 9 -24.16 -0.45 15.34
CA GLU A 9 -23.70 -0.03 14.02
C GLU A 9 -23.97 1.47 13.78
N ALA A 10 -23.23 2.07 12.86
CA ALA A 10 -23.47 3.44 12.42
C ALA A 10 -24.91 3.59 11.89
N GLY A 11 -25.57 4.69 12.25
CA GLY A 11 -26.97 4.95 11.88
C GLY A 11 -28.01 4.41 12.87
N THR A 12 -27.60 3.71 13.93
CA THR A 12 -28.52 3.23 14.96
C THR A 12 -29.07 4.39 15.81
N TYR A 13 -30.39 4.50 15.89
CA TYR A 13 -31.07 5.51 16.71
C TYR A 13 -31.24 5.02 18.17
N VAL A 14 -30.33 5.41 19.06
CA VAL A 14 -30.36 5.01 20.49
C VAL A 14 -31.64 5.45 21.21
N ARG A 15 -32.22 6.59 20.82
CA ARG A 15 -33.51 7.05 21.33
C ARG A 15 -34.61 6.02 21.09
N THR A 16 -34.66 5.44 19.89
CA THR A 16 -35.64 4.42 19.51
C THR A 16 -35.46 3.15 20.31
N ILE A 17 -34.21 2.76 20.61
CA ILE A 17 -33.91 1.63 21.51
C ILE A 17 -34.52 1.85 22.90
N CYS A 18 -34.38 3.05 23.47
CA CYS A 18 -34.95 3.37 24.78
C CYS A 18 -36.49 3.27 24.79
N VAL A 19 -37.14 3.75 23.72
CA VAL A 19 -38.60 3.63 23.55
C VAL A 19 -39.00 2.15 23.43
N HIS A 20 -38.31 1.38 22.59
CA HIS A 20 -38.60 -0.04 22.38
C HIS A 20 -38.42 -0.86 23.66
N LEU A 21 -37.37 -0.59 24.44
CA LEU A 21 -37.18 -1.22 25.76
C LEU A 21 -38.35 -0.89 26.71
N GLY A 22 -38.81 0.36 26.70
CA GLY A 22 -39.99 0.78 27.47
C GLY A 22 -41.28 0.08 27.05
N LEU A 23 -41.47 -0.13 25.75
CA LEU A 23 -42.61 -0.88 25.20
C LEU A 23 -42.54 -2.37 25.57
N LEU A 24 -41.37 -3.01 25.50
CA LEU A 24 -41.18 -4.40 25.92
C LEU A 24 -41.48 -4.61 27.41
N LEU A 25 -41.12 -3.64 28.25
CA LEU A 25 -41.37 -3.69 29.69
C LEU A 25 -42.80 -3.27 30.07
N GLY A 26 -43.60 -2.76 29.14
CA GLY A 26 -44.99 -2.34 29.36
C GLY A 26 -45.17 -1.03 30.15
N VAL A 27 -44.09 -0.42 30.65
CA VAL A 27 -44.14 0.82 31.47
C VAL A 27 -43.85 2.09 30.65
N GLY A 28 -43.45 1.96 29.39
CA GLY A 28 -42.97 3.07 28.58
C GLY A 28 -41.53 3.49 28.93
N GLY A 29 -40.85 4.17 28.00
CA GLY A 29 -39.44 4.52 28.17
C GLY A 29 -39.06 5.71 27.31
N GLN A 30 -38.30 6.64 27.89
CA GLN A 30 -37.76 7.80 27.20
C GLN A 30 -36.27 7.93 27.49
N MET A 31 -35.53 8.46 26.52
CA MET A 31 -34.10 8.72 26.67
C MET A 31 -33.89 10.02 27.45
N GLN A 32 -33.26 9.92 28.62
CA GLN A 32 -32.96 11.08 29.46
C GLN A 32 -31.67 11.78 29.00
N GLU A 33 -30.57 11.02 28.96
CA GLU A 33 -29.25 11.51 28.59
C GLU A 33 -28.57 10.51 27.67
N LEU A 34 -27.67 11.01 26.81
CA LEU A 34 -26.87 10.19 25.91
C LEU A 34 -25.46 10.75 25.84
N ARG A 35 -24.48 9.90 26.16
CA ARG A 35 -23.05 10.18 25.99
C ARG A 35 -22.45 9.16 25.03
N ARG A 36 -21.80 9.64 23.97
CA ARG A 36 -21.12 8.77 23.00
C ARG A 36 -19.68 8.52 23.44
N VAL A 37 -19.43 7.30 23.92
CA VAL A 37 -18.13 6.90 24.48
C VAL A 37 -17.08 6.52 23.41
N ARG A 38 -17.53 6.20 22.20
CA ARG A 38 -16.64 5.80 21.10
C ARG A 38 -17.22 6.19 19.75
N SER A 39 -16.35 6.61 18.83
CA SER A 39 -16.68 6.80 17.43
C SER A 39 -15.55 6.24 16.56
N GLY A 40 -15.84 5.14 15.85
CA GLY A 40 -14.85 4.43 15.04
C GLY A 40 -13.67 3.94 15.90
N ILE A 41 -12.48 4.46 15.61
CA ILE A 41 -11.23 4.09 16.28
C ILE A 41 -11.01 4.92 17.56
N PHE A 42 -11.63 6.10 17.69
CA PHE A 42 -11.42 6.98 18.84
C PHE A 42 -12.41 6.69 19.98
N GLY A 43 -11.86 6.45 21.17
CA GLY A 43 -12.59 6.42 22.45
C GLY A 43 -12.37 7.68 23.28
N GLU A 44 -13.10 7.80 24.39
CA GLU A 44 -12.95 8.91 25.36
C GLU A 44 -11.55 8.99 25.99
N ASN A 45 -10.85 7.85 26.11
CA ASN A 45 -9.50 7.80 26.66
C ASN A 45 -8.43 8.27 25.66
N ASP A 46 -8.78 8.41 24.38
CA ASP A 46 -7.84 8.72 23.32
C ASP A 46 -7.74 10.23 23.10
N ASN A 47 -7.15 10.95 24.06
CA ASN A 47 -6.85 12.40 23.97
C ASN A 47 -8.08 13.25 23.60
N LEU A 48 -9.17 13.05 24.35
CA LEU A 48 -10.38 13.86 24.23
C LEU A 48 -10.08 15.31 24.67
N MET A 49 -10.37 16.27 23.79
CA MET A 49 -10.17 17.71 24.04
C MET A 49 -11.51 18.41 24.21
N THR A 50 -11.52 19.46 25.02
CA THR A 50 -12.67 20.35 25.19
C THR A 50 -12.59 21.57 24.28
N MET A 51 -13.70 22.30 24.13
CA MET A 51 -13.70 23.55 23.36
C MET A 51 -12.83 24.64 24.00
N HIS A 52 -12.62 24.58 25.31
CA HIS A 52 -11.74 25.50 26.03
C HIS A 52 -10.27 25.24 25.65
N ASP A 53 -9.86 23.98 25.57
CA ASP A 53 -8.50 23.62 25.17
C ASP A 53 -8.16 24.11 23.74
N ILE A 54 -9.14 24.08 22.84
CA ILE A 54 -8.98 24.59 21.47
C ILE A 54 -8.79 26.11 21.47
N LEU A 55 -9.57 26.84 22.27
CA LEU A 55 -9.46 28.30 22.39
C LEU A 55 -8.10 28.71 22.94
N ASP A 56 -7.66 28.04 24.00
CA ASP A 56 -6.38 28.32 24.65
C ASP A 56 -5.19 27.98 23.74
N ALA A 57 -5.29 26.87 22.99
CA ALA A 57 -4.27 26.49 22.01
C ALA A 57 -4.15 27.51 20.88
N GLN A 58 -5.26 28.05 20.39
CA GLN A 58 -5.25 29.10 19.37
C GLN A 58 -4.67 30.41 19.92
N TYR A 59 -5.03 30.79 21.15
CA TYR A 59 -4.53 32.02 21.78
C TYR A 59 -3.00 32.00 21.94
N LEU A 60 -2.44 30.89 22.43
CA LEU A 60 -0.99 30.72 22.59
C LEU A 60 -0.26 30.81 21.25
N TYR A 61 -0.82 30.22 20.21
CA TYR A 61 -0.26 30.30 18.86
C TYR A 61 -0.21 31.75 18.38
N ASP A 62 -1.30 32.50 18.54
CA ASP A 62 -1.39 33.88 18.03
C ASP A 62 -0.52 34.89 18.81
N HIS A 63 -0.35 34.69 20.13
CA HIS A 63 0.34 35.65 20.99
C HIS A 63 1.81 35.30 21.25
N HIS A 64 2.13 34.01 21.31
CA HIS A 64 3.46 33.52 21.66
C HIS A 64 4.15 32.77 20.52
N ASN A 65 3.49 32.57 19.37
CA ASN A 65 3.97 31.73 18.26
C ASN A 65 4.38 30.31 18.70
N ASP A 66 3.79 29.81 19.80
CA ASP A 66 4.01 28.45 20.29
C ASP A 66 2.95 27.52 19.69
N ASP A 67 3.39 26.58 18.86
CA ASP A 67 2.52 25.62 18.17
C ASP A 67 2.39 24.27 18.90
N SER A 68 3.10 24.09 20.03
CA SER A 68 3.15 22.82 20.75
C SER A 68 1.78 22.37 21.25
N TYR A 69 0.99 23.30 21.79
CA TYR A 69 -0.35 22.98 22.28
C TYR A 69 -1.31 22.67 21.13
N LEU A 70 -1.23 23.44 20.04
CA LEU A 70 -2.06 23.26 18.85
C LEU A 70 -1.80 21.90 18.18
N ARG A 71 -0.53 21.49 18.07
CA ARG A 71 -0.14 20.16 17.56
C ARG A 71 -0.60 19.00 18.43
N ARG A 72 -0.85 19.23 19.73
CA ARG A 72 -1.42 18.22 20.63
C ARG A 72 -2.93 18.08 20.45
N VAL A 73 -3.62 19.19 20.19
CA VAL A 73 -5.07 19.23 19.97
C VAL A 73 -5.42 18.64 18.61
N ILE A 74 -4.68 19.01 17.56
CA ILE A 74 -4.94 18.56 16.19
C ILE A 74 -4.19 17.26 15.90
N ARG A 75 -4.94 16.16 15.72
CA ARG A 75 -4.38 14.87 15.32
C ARG A 75 -4.25 14.76 13.79
N PRO A 76 -3.21 14.07 13.30
CA PRO A 76 -3.08 13.78 11.87
C PRO A 76 -4.17 12.80 11.42
N LEU A 77 -4.63 12.96 10.18
CA LEU A 77 -5.72 12.17 9.60
C LEU A 77 -5.38 10.68 9.52
N GLU A 78 -4.10 10.33 9.48
CA GLU A 78 -3.59 8.95 9.49
C GLU A 78 -4.09 8.17 10.72
N SER A 79 -4.37 8.87 11.82
CA SER A 79 -4.92 8.27 13.05
C SER A 79 -6.28 7.60 12.81
N LEU A 80 -7.06 8.07 11.83
CA LEU A 80 -8.34 7.47 11.44
C LEU A 80 -8.19 6.19 10.60
N LEU A 81 -6.98 5.93 10.09
CA LEU A 81 -6.73 4.90 9.08
C LEU A 81 -6.01 3.68 9.65
N VAL A 82 -5.72 3.67 10.95
CA VAL A 82 -4.98 2.61 11.66
C VAL A 82 -5.69 1.24 11.57
N GLY A 83 -7.02 1.23 11.42
CA GLY A 83 -7.80 -0.01 11.31
C GLY A 83 -7.71 -0.72 9.97
N HIS A 84 -7.20 -0.07 8.92
CA HIS A 84 -7.12 -0.64 7.57
C HIS A 84 -5.76 -1.26 7.31
N LYS A 85 -5.74 -2.33 6.49
CA LYS A 85 -4.49 -2.93 6.02
C LYS A 85 -3.74 -1.98 5.08
N ARG A 86 -2.41 -1.99 5.18
CA ARG A 86 -1.54 -1.00 4.53
C ARG A 86 -0.77 -1.59 3.36
N ILE A 87 -0.65 -0.79 2.30
CA ILE A 87 0.29 -1.04 1.20
C ILE A 87 1.21 0.17 1.08
N VAL A 88 2.52 -0.07 1.20
CA VAL A 88 3.56 0.95 1.08
C VAL A 88 4.00 1.02 -0.38
N VAL A 89 3.91 2.22 -0.97
CA VAL A 89 4.31 2.45 -2.37
C VAL A 89 5.64 3.21 -2.48
N LYS A 90 6.29 3.07 -3.63
CA LYS A 90 7.47 3.85 -4.00
C LYS A 90 7.10 5.31 -4.21
N ASP A 91 7.98 6.21 -3.78
CA ASP A 91 7.83 7.67 -3.95
C ASP A 91 7.59 8.09 -5.42
N SER A 92 8.12 7.32 -6.39
CA SER A 92 7.90 7.56 -7.82
C SER A 92 6.46 7.34 -8.28
N ALA A 93 5.70 6.51 -7.57
CA ALA A 93 4.32 6.18 -7.90
C ALA A 93 3.31 7.10 -7.19
N VAL A 94 3.71 7.78 -6.12
CA VAL A 94 2.81 8.58 -5.26
C VAL A 94 2.03 9.61 -6.06
N ASN A 95 2.73 10.47 -6.83
CA ASN A 95 2.03 11.54 -7.55
C ASN A 95 1.07 10.97 -8.62
N ALA A 96 1.44 9.88 -9.31
CA ALA A 96 0.55 9.22 -10.26
C ALA A 96 -0.76 8.74 -9.60
N ILE A 97 -0.67 8.20 -8.38
CA ILE A 97 -1.83 7.79 -7.58
C ILE A 97 -2.68 9.01 -7.19
N CYS A 98 -2.07 10.15 -6.85
CA CYS A 98 -2.79 11.40 -6.55
C CYS A 98 -3.61 11.91 -7.76
N TYR A 99 -3.17 11.63 -8.99
CA TYR A 99 -3.94 11.92 -10.21
C TYR A 99 -4.99 10.86 -10.55
N GLY A 100 -5.11 9.78 -9.77
CA GLY A 100 -6.09 8.73 -9.98
C GLY A 100 -5.59 7.55 -10.82
N ALA A 101 -4.28 7.40 -11.04
CA ALA A 101 -3.74 6.23 -11.72
C ALA A 101 -3.97 4.95 -10.90
N LYS A 102 -4.24 3.83 -11.58
CA LYS A 102 -4.35 2.52 -10.93
C LYS A 102 -3.04 2.13 -10.25
N ILE A 103 -3.11 1.45 -9.11
CA ILE A 103 -1.91 0.99 -8.41
C ILE A 103 -1.43 -0.30 -9.04
N LEU A 104 -0.23 -0.24 -9.62
CA LEU A 104 0.42 -1.37 -10.27
C LEU A 104 1.45 -2.00 -9.33
N LEU A 105 1.66 -3.31 -9.48
CA LEU A 105 2.59 -4.08 -8.65
C LEU A 105 4.04 -3.51 -8.63
N PRO A 106 4.63 -3.04 -9.74
CA PRO A 106 5.99 -2.46 -9.72
C PRO A 106 6.12 -1.20 -8.85
N GLY A 107 4.99 -0.53 -8.55
CA GLY A 107 4.93 0.65 -7.71
C GLY A 107 4.89 0.35 -6.21
N ILE A 108 4.76 -0.91 -5.81
CA ILE A 108 4.67 -1.34 -4.41
C ILE A 108 6.06 -1.66 -3.88
N LEU A 109 6.30 -1.30 -2.62
CA LEU A 109 7.50 -1.63 -1.88
C LEU A 109 7.22 -2.73 -0.86
N ARG A 110 6.14 -2.59 -0.08
CA ARG A 110 5.73 -3.53 0.98
C ARG A 110 4.21 -3.60 1.05
N PHE A 111 3.69 -4.74 1.46
CA PHE A 111 2.27 -4.97 1.69
C PHE A 111 2.07 -5.72 3.00
N GLU A 112 0.93 -5.50 3.64
CA GLU A 112 0.54 -6.20 4.85
C GLU A 112 0.00 -7.60 4.55
N ASN A 113 0.09 -8.51 5.53
CA ASN A 113 -0.38 -9.87 5.37
C ASN A 113 -1.91 -9.96 5.50
N GLY A 114 -2.48 -10.97 4.83
CA GLY A 114 -3.90 -11.30 4.94
C GLY A 114 -4.82 -10.35 4.17
N ILE A 115 -4.33 -9.61 3.18
CA ILE A 115 -5.18 -8.79 2.30
C ILE A 115 -6.04 -9.72 1.45
N GLU A 116 -7.36 -9.57 1.59
CA GLU A 116 -8.35 -10.30 0.80
C GLU A 116 -8.81 -9.50 -0.42
N LEU A 117 -9.45 -10.19 -1.36
CA LEU A 117 -9.95 -9.56 -2.58
C LEU A 117 -11.18 -8.69 -2.26
N ASN A 118 -11.24 -7.49 -2.83
CA ASN A 118 -12.21 -6.42 -2.58
C ASN A 118 -12.20 -5.82 -1.16
N GLU A 119 -11.17 -6.09 -0.36
CA GLU A 119 -11.02 -5.47 0.96
C GLU A 119 -10.61 -3.99 0.83
N GLU A 120 -11.05 -3.17 1.80
CA GLU A 120 -10.64 -1.76 1.91
C GLU A 120 -9.26 -1.64 2.55
N ILE A 121 -8.34 -1.06 1.78
CA ILE A 121 -6.94 -0.89 2.15
C ILE A 121 -6.53 0.58 2.07
N VAL A 122 -5.50 0.93 2.83
CA VAL A 122 -4.87 2.25 2.81
C VAL A 122 -3.53 2.16 2.11
N ILE A 123 -3.30 3.09 1.19
CA ILE A 123 -2.02 3.20 0.50
C ILE A 123 -1.21 4.31 1.16
N VAL A 124 -0.01 3.96 1.60
CA VAL A 124 0.86 4.84 2.38
C VAL A 124 2.19 5.08 1.68
N THR A 125 2.81 6.24 1.94
CA THR A 125 4.20 6.51 1.56
C THR A 125 5.16 5.76 2.49
N THR A 126 6.45 5.77 2.14
CA THR A 126 7.52 5.27 3.01
C THR A 126 7.62 6.02 4.35
N LYS A 127 7.12 7.26 4.40
CA LYS A 127 7.06 8.10 5.60
C LYS A 127 5.83 7.80 6.48
N GLY A 128 4.88 7.02 5.96
CA GLY A 128 3.62 6.73 6.66
C GLY A 128 2.50 7.73 6.40
N GLU A 129 2.64 8.62 5.41
CA GLU A 129 1.56 9.54 4.99
C GLU A 129 0.49 8.76 4.23
N ALA A 130 -0.79 9.03 4.48
CA ALA A 130 -1.87 8.37 3.77
C ALA A 130 -2.12 9.02 2.39
N ILE A 131 -1.93 8.25 1.32
CA ILE A 131 -2.11 8.72 -0.06
C ILE A 131 -3.57 8.62 -0.46
N CYS A 132 -4.12 7.41 -0.36
CA CYS A 132 -5.49 7.13 -0.77
C CYS A 132 -6.06 5.87 -0.09
N LEU A 133 -7.39 5.80 -0.09
CA LEU A 133 -8.15 4.60 0.17
C LEU A 133 -8.40 3.87 -1.13
N ALA A 134 -8.19 2.56 -1.13
CA ALA A 134 -8.33 1.72 -2.29
C ALA A 134 -9.01 0.38 -1.94
N LEU A 135 -9.55 -0.27 -2.96
CA LEU A 135 -10.07 -1.63 -2.89
C LEU A 135 -9.03 -2.58 -3.51
N ALA A 136 -8.64 -3.61 -2.76
CA ALA A 136 -7.69 -4.61 -3.23
C ALA A 136 -8.31 -5.45 -4.35
N LEU A 137 -7.59 -5.59 -5.47
CA LEU A 137 -7.95 -6.48 -6.59
C LEU A 137 -7.12 -7.77 -6.57
N MET A 138 -6.06 -7.80 -5.76
CA MET A 138 -5.17 -8.94 -5.59
C MET A 138 -5.09 -9.30 -4.10
N THR A 139 -4.98 -10.60 -3.84
CA THR A 139 -4.71 -11.13 -2.49
C THR A 139 -3.21 -11.12 -2.20
N THR A 140 -2.83 -11.15 -0.92
CA THR A 140 -1.41 -11.20 -0.51
C THR A 140 -0.62 -12.31 -1.21
N SER A 141 -1.19 -13.51 -1.37
CA SER A 141 -0.54 -14.64 -2.05
C SER A 141 -0.31 -14.35 -3.54
N THR A 142 -1.30 -13.81 -4.22
CA THR A 142 -1.17 -13.43 -5.64
C THR A 142 -0.17 -12.30 -5.85
N MET A 143 -0.10 -11.33 -4.93
CA MET A 143 0.87 -10.25 -4.98
C MET A 143 2.32 -10.72 -4.82
N ALA A 144 2.54 -11.83 -4.11
CA ALA A 144 3.87 -12.41 -3.92
C ALA A 144 4.36 -13.22 -5.13
N VAL A 145 3.45 -13.83 -5.89
CA VAL A 145 3.78 -14.73 -7.01
C VAL A 145 3.84 -14.00 -8.35
N THR A 146 2.99 -13.00 -8.56
CA THR A 146 2.85 -12.35 -9.87
C THR A 146 3.90 -11.26 -10.07
N ASP A 147 4.42 -11.07 -11.28
CA ASP A 147 5.37 -9.98 -11.60
C ASP A 147 4.69 -8.69 -12.09
N HIS A 148 3.45 -8.79 -12.56
CA HIS A 148 2.72 -7.70 -13.21
C HIS A 148 1.23 -7.73 -12.85
N GLY A 149 0.60 -6.57 -12.86
CA GLY A 149 -0.84 -6.44 -12.70
C GLY A 149 -1.26 -5.24 -11.86
N VAL A 150 -2.58 -5.06 -11.80
CA VAL A 150 -3.22 -4.00 -11.00
C VAL A 150 -3.55 -4.57 -9.64
N VAL A 151 -2.96 -3.98 -8.60
CA VAL A 151 -3.10 -4.45 -7.23
C VAL A 151 -4.34 -3.88 -6.56
N ALA A 152 -4.64 -2.61 -6.82
CA ALA A 152 -5.75 -1.96 -6.16
C ALA A 152 -6.40 -0.89 -7.04
N LYS A 153 -7.72 -0.76 -6.88
CA LYS A 153 -8.53 0.29 -7.49
C LYS A 153 -8.73 1.42 -6.48
N ILE A 154 -8.44 2.65 -6.86
CA ILE A 154 -8.64 3.81 -5.99
C ILE A 154 -10.13 3.99 -5.71
N LYS A 155 -10.47 4.16 -4.43
CA LYS A 155 -11.80 4.58 -3.95
C LYS A 155 -11.84 6.08 -3.67
N ARG A 156 -10.85 6.60 -2.94
CA ARG A 156 -10.75 8.02 -2.58
C ARG A 156 -9.30 8.46 -2.40
N VAL A 157 -8.88 9.52 -3.10
CA VAL A 157 -7.57 10.15 -2.90
C VAL A 157 -7.65 11.14 -1.74
N ILE A 158 -6.65 11.13 -0.86
CA ILE A 158 -6.54 12.00 0.32
C ILE A 158 -5.43 13.02 0.11
N MET A 159 -4.25 12.56 -0.33
CA MET A 159 -3.07 13.41 -0.53
C MET A 159 -3.25 14.40 -1.67
N GLU A 160 -2.71 15.60 -1.49
CA GLU A 160 -2.74 16.65 -2.51
C GLU A 160 -1.86 16.29 -3.72
N ARG A 161 -2.27 16.82 -4.89
CA ARG A 161 -1.52 16.67 -6.13
C ARG A 161 -0.21 17.46 -6.04
N ASP A 162 0.85 16.94 -6.64
CA ASP A 162 2.18 17.58 -6.69
C ASP A 162 2.91 17.73 -5.34
N THR A 163 2.44 17.09 -4.27
CA THR A 163 3.21 16.89 -3.03
C THR A 163 4.55 16.16 -3.30
N TYR A 164 4.54 15.23 -4.27
CA TYR A 164 5.70 14.51 -4.73
C TYR A 164 6.00 14.84 -6.20
N ALA A 165 7.28 14.85 -6.58
CA ALA A 165 7.69 15.14 -7.96
C ALA A 165 7.09 14.14 -8.97
N ARG A 166 6.72 14.65 -10.15
CA ARG A 166 6.21 13.84 -11.27
C ARG A 166 7.33 12.99 -11.84
N LYS A 167 7.31 11.69 -11.55
CA LYS A 167 8.32 10.72 -12.01
C LYS A 167 7.80 9.70 -13.03
N TRP A 168 6.55 9.80 -13.47
CA TRP A 168 6.06 8.97 -14.56
C TRP A 168 6.77 9.31 -15.87
N CYS A 169 6.90 8.33 -16.77
CA CYS A 169 7.65 8.43 -18.04
C CYS A 169 9.18 8.63 -17.95
N LEU A 170 9.78 8.62 -16.75
CA LEU A 170 11.24 8.70 -16.55
C LEU A 170 11.91 7.32 -16.32
N GLY A 171 11.15 6.24 -16.43
CA GLY A 171 11.66 4.88 -16.24
C GLY A 171 12.61 4.44 -17.37
N PRO A 172 13.48 3.45 -17.13
CA PRO A 172 14.48 2.98 -18.11
C PRO A 172 13.85 2.53 -19.43
N ILE A 173 12.66 1.93 -19.38
CA ILE A 173 11.90 1.52 -20.57
C ILE A 173 11.37 2.74 -21.34
N ALA A 174 10.82 3.73 -20.64
CA ALA A 174 10.28 4.94 -21.25
C ALA A 174 11.39 5.79 -21.89
N SER A 175 12.54 5.92 -21.22
CA SER A 175 13.73 6.60 -21.75
C SER A 175 14.28 5.89 -22.98
N LYS A 176 14.39 4.55 -22.97
CA LYS A 176 14.77 3.76 -24.14
C LYS A 176 13.78 3.93 -25.30
N LYS A 177 12.47 3.92 -25.03
CA LYS A 177 11.44 4.19 -26.03
C LYS A 177 11.63 5.57 -26.67
N LYS A 178 11.82 6.60 -25.84
CA LYS A 178 12.04 7.98 -26.31
C LYS A 178 13.32 8.09 -27.14
N ALA A 179 14.41 7.47 -26.71
CA ALA A 179 15.67 7.41 -27.46
C ALA A 179 15.50 6.71 -28.82
N MET A 180 14.76 5.59 -28.87
CA MET A 180 14.49 4.87 -30.13
C MET A 180 13.58 5.65 -31.09
N ILE A 181 12.64 6.44 -30.57
CA ILE A 181 11.85 7.38 -31.38
C ILE A 181 12.76 8.46 -31.97
N THR A 182 13.67 9.03 -31.16
CA THR A 182 14.66 10.01 -31.63
C THR A 182 15.61 9.40 -32.67
N GLN A 183 15.97 8.13 -32.54
CA GLN A 183 16.80 7.38 -33.49
C GLN A 183 16.05 6.93 -34.75
N GLY A 184 14.71 7.14 -34.83
CA GLY A 184 13.89 6.72 -35.96
C GLY A 184 13.69 5.20 -36.09
N LEU A 185 14.02 4.43 -35.05
CA LEU A 185 13.78 2.99 -34.97
C LEU A 185 12.31 2.67 -34.65
N LEU A 186 11.60 3.62 -34.05
CA LEU A 186 10.18 3.60 -33.73
C LEU A 186 9.48 4.79 -34.40
N ASP A 187 8.20 4.62 -34.73
CA ASP A 187 7.37 5.71 -35.26
C ASP A 187 7.18 6.84 -34.22
N LYS A 188 6.67 8.01 -34.64
CA LYS A 188 6.37 9.18 -33.79
C LYS A 188 5.47 8.82 -32.60
N TYR A 189 4.59 7.83 -32.76
CA TYR A 189 3.69 7.32 -31.72
C TYR A 189 4.28 6.13 -30.92
N GLY A 190 5.49 5.69 -31.27
CA GLY A 190 6.19 4.61 -30.59
C GLY A 190 5.67 3.21 -30.93
N LYS A 191 5.07 3.03 -32.11
CA LYS A 191 4.72 1.73 -32.68
C LYS A 191 5.93 1.11 -33.40
N PRO A 192 6.06 -0.24 -33.43
CA PRO A 192 7.11 -0.91 -34.18
C PRO A 192 7.01 -0.59 -35.69
N ASN A 193 8.14 -0.33 -36.31
CA ASN A 193 8.33 -0.23 -37.76
C ASN A 193 9.25 -1.36 -38.25
N GLU A 194 9.54 -1.43 -39.55
CA GLU A 194 10.43 -2.44 -40.15
C GLU A 194 11.86 -2.42 -39.56
N LYS A 195 12.28 -1.28 -39.00
CA LYS A 195 13.61 -1.07 -38.40
C LYS A 195 13.68 -1.41 -36.90
N THR A 196 12.60 -1.88 -36.29
CA THR A 196 12.58 -2.17 -34.85
C THR A 196 13.28 -3.50 -34.57
N PRO A 197 14.20 -3.56 -33.58
CA PRO A 197 14.80 -4.83 -33.16
C PRO A 197 13.75 -5.84 -32.67
N SER A 198 13.91 -7.12 -33.02
CA SER A 198 12.98 -8.21 -32.68
C SER A 198 12.77 -8.46 -31.18
N GLY A 199 13.66 -7.93 -30.32
CA GLY A 199 13.56 -7.99 -28.86
C GLY A 199 12.75 -6.87 -28.20
N TRP A 200 12.25 -5.88 -28.96
CA TRP A 200 11.46 -4.79 -28.38
C TRP A 200 10.01 -5.22 -28.09
N ARG A 201 9.75 -5.60 -26.84
CA ARG A 201 8.37 -5.77 -26.33
C ARG A 201 7.92 -4.48 -25.67
N SER A 202 6.79 -3.93 -26.12
CA SER A 202 6.10 -2.86 -25.40
C SER A 202 5.71 -3.39 -24.01
N ALA A 203 6.14 -2.71 -22.95
CA ALA A 203 5.71 -3.05 -21.58
C ALA A 203 4.22 -2.77 -21.32
N TYR A 204 3.52 -2.20 -22.31
CA TYR A 204 2.09 -1.97 -22.27
C TYR A 204 1.39 -3.20 -22.88
N TYR A 205 0.80 -4.04 -22.04
CA TYR A 205 -0.26 -4.95 -22.47
C TYR A 205 -1.47 -4.08 -22.80
N ASP A 206 -1.79 -3.91 -24.08
CA ASP A 206 -3.11 -3.42 -24.47
C ASP A 206 -4.12 -4.53 -24.12
N LEU A 207 -4.82 -4.36 -23.01
CA LEU A 207 -5.91 -5.26 -22.59
C LEU A 207 -7.13 -5.18 -23.52
N SER A 208 -7.09 -4.32 -24.55
CA SER A 208 -8.11 -4.20 -25.60
C SER A 208 -7.89 -5.11 -26.80
N ASP A 209 -6.75 -5.79 -26.92
CA ASP A 209 -6.51 -6.72 -28.03
C ASP A 209 -7.04 -8.11 -27.67
N THR A 210 -8.33 -8.35 -27.92
CA THR A 210 -8.95 -9.68 -27.89
C THR A 210 -8.54 -10.56 -29.09
N ASN A 211 -7.49 -10.20 -29.83
CA ASN A 211 -7.03 -10.95 -31.00
C ASN A 211 -5.52 -11.12 -31.01
N SER A 212 -5.03 -12.20 -30.39
CA SER A 212 -3.88 -12.91 -30.94
C SER A 212 -3.95 -14.39 -30.57
N ASN A 213 -4.54 -15.16 -31.49
CA ASN A 213 -4.14 -16.55 -31.72
C ASN A 213 -2.64 -16.59 -31.99
N ASN A 214 -1.84 -16.80 -30.94
CA ASN A 214 -0.50 -17.38 -31.04
C ASN A 214 -0.10 -18.03 -29.72
N CYS A 215 -0.96 -18.92 -29.25
CA CYS A 215 -0.53 -20.05 -28.44
C CYS A 215 0.04 -21.11 -29.41
N LYS A 216 1.23 -20.85 -29.97
CA LYS A 216 2.02 -21.89 -30.63
C LYS A 216 3.15 -22.29 -29.69
N GLN A 217 2.94 -23.48 -29.13
CA GLN A 217 3.87 -24.39 -28.50
C GLN A 217 5.35 -24.01 -28.64
N ILE A 218 5.98 -23.70 -27.52
CA ILE A 218 7.38 -24.09 -27.32
C ILE A 218 7.31 -25.25 -26.33
N SER A 219 7.44 -26.45 -26.89
CA SER A 219 7.73 -27.67 -26.16
C SER A 219 8.95 -27.45 -25.28
N LEU A 220 8.77 -27.63 -23.97
CA LEU A 220 9.86 -27.76 -23.00
C LEU A 220 10.57 -29.09 -23.28
N GLU A 221 11.66 -29.06 -24.04
CA GLU A 221 12.69 -30.10 -23.92
C GLU A 221 13.54 -29.81 -22.68
N PRO A 222 13.67 -30.76 -21.74
CA PRO A 222 14.47 -30.55 -20.55
C PRO A 222 15.95 -30.66 -20.90
N LYS A 223 16.66 -29.52 -20.92
CA LYS A 223 18.14 -29.51 -20.88
C LYS A 223 18.60 -30.04 -19.51
N LYS A 224 18.87 -31.34 -19.44
CA LYS A 224 19.76 -31.93 -18.43
C LYS A 224 21.19 -31.49 -18.76
N LYS A 225 21.75 -30.64 -17.90
CA LYS A 225 23.18 -30.47 -17.56
C LYS A 225 23.31 -29.10 -16.91
N ASP A 226 23.54 -29.11 -15.59
CA ASP A 226 24.21 -28.07 -14.79
C ASP A 226 24.04 -28.32 -13.27
N PHE A 227 24.06 -29.61 -12.85
CA PHE A 227 24.02 -29.98 -11.42
C PHE A 227 25.25 -30.79 -10.95
N GLU A 228 26.13 -31.24 -11.85
CA GLU A 228 27.34 -31.99 -11.46
C GLU A 228 28.55 -31.10 -11.15
N ASN A 229 28.63 -29.88 -11.67
CA ASN A 229 29.80 -29.00 -11.48
C ASN A 229 29.81 -28.21 -10.17
N GLN A 230 28.71 -28.17 -9.40
CA GLN A 230 28.68 -27.48 -8.11
C GLN A 230 29.01 -28.39 -6.91
N GLN A 231 29.04 -29.71 -7.11
CA GLN A 231 29.45 -30.68 -6.08
C GLN A 231 30.96 -30.98 -6.11
N SER A 232 31.61 -30.86 -7.27
CA SER A 232 33.07 -31.01 -7.40
C SER A 232 33.84 -29.87 -6.73
N GLU A 233 33.44 -28.61 -6.96
CA GLU A 233 34.10 -27.44 -6.35
C GLU A 233 33.93 -27.36 -4.82
N LYS A 234 32.83 -27.90 -4.28
CA LYS A 234 32.58 -27.95 -2.82
C LYS A 234 33.36 -29.06 -2.12
N ASN A 235 33.68 -30.15 -2.81
CA ASN A 235 34.47 -31.26 -2.27
C ASN A 235 35.98 -30.99 -2.35
N GLU A 236 36.46 -30.24 -3.35
CA GLU A 236 37.87 -29.82 -3.41
C GLU A 236 38.21 -28.78 -2.32
N ARG A 237 37.32 -27.82 -2.05
CA ARG A 237 37.55 -26.84 -0.97
C ARG A 237 37.59 -27.48 0.43
N LYS A 238 36.79 -28.52 0.68
CA LYS A 238 36.82 -29.26 1.96
C LYS A 238 38.04 -30.15 2.15
N LYS A 239 38.69 -30.62 1.07
CA LYS A 239 39.94 -31.39 1.17
C LYS A 239 41.13 -30.50 1.48
N MET A 240 41.16 -29.28 0.95
CA MET A 240 42.25 -28.33 1.13
C MET A 240 42.32 -27.74 2.55
N GLU A 241 41.18 -27.56 3.24
CA GLU A 241 41.15 -27.10 4.64
C GLU A 241 41.54 -28.20 5.66
N SER A 242 41.56 -29.47 5.26
CA SER A 242 41.91 -30.59 6.16
C SER A 242 43.40 -30.96 6.18
N SER A 243 44.21 -30.40 5.28
CA SER A 243 45.65 -30.71 5.18
C SER A 243 46.58 -29.70 5.85
N ASP A 244 46.08 -28.57 6.34
CA ASP A 244 46.88 -27.46 6.90
C ASP A 244 46.85 -27.37 8.45
N SER A 245 46.53 -28.45 9.17
CA SER A 245 46.43 -28.44 10.65
C SER A 245 47.32 -29.45 11.38
N SER A 246 48.51 -29.76 10.84
CA SER A 246 49.50 -30.54 11.58
C SER A 246 50.93 -30.15 11.24
N THR A 247 51.44 -29.08 11.85
CA THR A 247 52.87 -28.91 12.19
C THR A 247 53.02 -27.76 13.20
N ASP A 248 53.92 -27.97 14.16
CA ASP A 248 54.52 -27.03 15.12
C ASP A 248 53.92 -26.99 16.55
N GLU A 249 54.21 -28.05 17.30
CA GLU A 249 54.64 -27.94 18.71
C GLU A 249 56.16 -27.71 18.75
N GLU A 250 56.64 -27.04 19.82
CA GLU A 250 58.03 -26.71 20.21
C GLU A 250 58.53 -25.28 19.90
N SER A 251 58.45 -24.38 20.89
CA SER A 251 59.60 -23.78 21.61
C SER A 251 59.25 -22.43 22.28
N GLU A 252 59.73 -22.29 23.53
CA GLU A 252 59.74 -21.13 24.46
C GLU A 252 58.47 -20.79 25.26
#